data_AF-A0A939Q2S9-F1
#
_entry.id   AF-A0A939Q2S9-F1
#
_cell.length_a   1.000
_cell.length_b   1.000
_cell.length_c   1.000
_cell.angle_alpha   90.00
_cell.angle_beta   90.00
_cell.angle_gamma   90.00
#
_symmetry.space_group_name_H-M   'P 1'
#
loop_
_entity.id
_entity.type
_entity.pdbx_description
1 polymer ?
#
loop_
_entity_poly.entity_id
_entity_poly.type
_entity_poly.pdbx_seq_one_letter_code
_entity_poly.pdbx_strand_id
1 'polypeptide(L)'
;MPVAGGESMGGEPIGGSIDWPVIGQQVGLGMLLGFAVGYLAKKALKVALVVAGILFLILVGLQHYDFIAINWTRIEETYSQALNPPGGLDAVIRGWVDSLAAVIPGAGGFAVGFFWGMRKG
;
A
#
# COMPACT_ATOMS: atom_id res chain seq x y z
N MET A 1 -26.88 -61.22 -18.25
CA MET A 1 -27.13 -60.85 -16.85
C MET A 1 -25.93 -60.03 -16.39
N PRO A 2 -26.04 -58.70 -16.27
CA PRO A 2 -24.93 -57.84 -15.85
C PRO A 2 -24.85 -57.77 -14.32
N VAL A 3 -23.65 -57.97 -13.77
CA VAL A 3 -23.40 -57.85 -12.33
C VAL A 3 -22.95 -56.42 -12.08
N ALA A 4 -23.79 -55.68 -11.36
CA ALA A 4 -23.52 -54.35 -10.85
C ALA A 4 -22.58 -54.42 -9.64
N GLY A 5 -21.71 -53.41 -9.50
CA GLY A 5 -21.03 -53.11 -8.23
C GLY A 5 -19.53 -52.96 -8.38
N GLY A 6 -19.08 -51.80 -8.87
CA GLY A 6 -17.66 -51.52 -8.97
C GLY A 6 -17.34 -50.09 -9.39
N GLU A 7 -18.06 -49.09 -8.89
CA GLU A 7 -17.67 -47.69 -9.10
C GLU A 7 -17.69 -46.96 -7.76
N SER A 8 -16.61 -47.18 -7.00
CA SER A 8 -16.20 -46.23 -5.97
C SER A 8 -15.77 -44.94 -6.66
N MET A 9 -16.73 -44.06 -6.95
CA MET A 9 -16.39 -42.68 -7.30
C MET A 9 -16.12 -41.93 -5.99
N GLY A 10 -14.84 -41.99 -5.62
CA GLY A 10 -14.26 -41.28 -4.49
C GLY A 10 -14.61 -39.81 -4.55
N GLY A 11 -14.91 -39.27 -3.37
CA GLY A 11 -15.28 -37.88 -3.20
C GLY A 11 -14.27 -36.97 -3.87
N GLU A 12 -14.77 -36.07 -4.70
CA GLU A 12 -14.00 -34.95 -5.21
C GLU A 12 -13.49 -34.16 -4.00
N PRO A 13 -12.16 -34.10 -3.76
CA PRO A 13 -11.65 -33.16 -2.78
C PRO A 13 -11.90 -31.76 -3.36
N ILE A 14 -12.85 -31.05 -2.76
CA ILE A 14 -13.02 -29.59 -2.83
C ILE A 14 -11.81 -28.87 -2.21
N GLY A 15 -10.62 -29.15 -2.74
CA GLY A 15 -9.39 -28.45 -2.45
C GLY A 15 -8.99 -27.69 -3.70
N GLY A 16 -9.26 -26.39 -3.73
CA GLY A 16 -8.73 -25.51 -4.79
C GLY A 16 -7.24 -25.75 -4.94
N SER A 17 -6.79 -26.07 -6.15
CA SER A 17 -5.39 -26.22 -6.49
C SER A 17 -4.70 -24.88 -6.25
N ILE A 18 -4.09 -24.73 -5.08
CA ILE A 18 -3.16 -23.65 -4.81
C ILE A 18 -1.95 -23.94 -5.70
N ASP A 19 -1.87 -23.24 -6.83
CA ASP A 19 -0.77 -23.37 -7.78
C ASP A 19 0.50 -22.74 -7.19
N TRP A 20 1.16 -23.48 -6.29
CA TRP A 20 2.38 -23.06 -5.60
C TRP A 20 3.48 -22.47 -6.50
N PRO A 21 3.70 -22.97 -7.74
CA PRO A 21 4.67 -22.36 -8.66
C PRO A 21 4.26 -20.94 -9.07
N VAL A 22 2.97 -20.72 -9.31
CA VAL A 22 2.41 -19.43 -9.71
C VAL A 22 2.50 -18.44 -8.55
N ILE A 23 2.24 -18.89 -7.32
CA ILE A 23 2.43 -18.08 -6.10
C ILE A 23 3.90 -17.70 -5.94
N GLY A 24 4.83 -18.65 -6.05
CA GLY A 24 6.27 -18.38 -5.93
C GLY A 24 6.77 -17.33 -6.93
N GLN A 25 6.32 -17.41 -8.18
CA GLN A 25 6.68 -16.42 -9.22
C GLN A 25 6.07 -15.04 -8.95
N GLN A 26 4.81 -14.97 -8.50
CA GLN A 26 4.14 -13.71 -8.18
C GLN A 26 4.74 -13.04 -6.93
N VAL A 27 5.07 -13.80 -5.88
CA VAL A 27 5.77 -13.29 -4.69
C VAL A 27 7.15 -12.76 -5.05
N GLY A 28 7.92 -13.50 -5.85
CA GLY A 28 9.29 -13.10 -6.24
C GLY A 28 9.32 -11.81 -7.07
N LEU A 29 8.45 -11.73 -8.09
CA LEU A 29 8.30 -10.51 -8.90
C LEU A 29 7.76 -9.34 -8.06
N GLY A 30 6.77 -9.60 -7.20
CA GLY A 30 6.24 -8.64 -6.25
C GLY A 30 7.33 -8.08 -5.34
N MET A 31 8.22 -8.94 -4.83
CA MET A 31 9.34 -8.54 -3.96
C MET A 31 10.36 -7.64 -4.65
N LEU A 32 10.75 -7.96 -5.88
CA LEU A 32 11.68 -7.13 -6.66
C LEU A 32 11.08 -5.77 -6.99
N LEU A 33 9.81 -5.74 -7.42
CA LEU A 33 9.09 -4.50 -7.68
C LEU A 33 8.90 -3.69 -6.39
N GLY A 34 8.52 -4.35 -5.29
CA GLY A 34 8.44 -3.73 -3.97
C GLY A 34 9.76 -3.11 -3.56
N PHE A 35 10.87 -3.82 -3.72
CA PHE A 35 12.21 -3.31 -3.43
C PHE A 35 12.57 -2.08 -4.26
N ALA A 36 12.32 -2.13 -5.58
CA ALA A 36 12.54 -0.98 -6.45
C ALA A 36 11.70 0.24 -6.02
N VAL A 37 10.40 0.04 -5.79
CA VAL A 37 9.49 1.09 -5.34
C VAL A 37 9.90 1.65 -3.97
N GLY A 38 10.30 0.79 -3.03
CA GLY A 38 10.77 1.20 -1.70
C GLY A 38 12.07 2.01 -1.77
N TYR A 39 13.00 1.63 -2.64
CA TYR A 39 14.23 2.39 -2.89
C TYR A 39 13.94 3.78 -3.50
N LEU A 40 13.05 3.85 -4.50
CA LEU A 40 12.59 5.12 -5.07
C LEU A 40 11.82 5.96 -4.05
N ALA A 41 11.02 5.36 -3.18
CA ALA A 41 10.23 6.05 -2.17
C ALA A 41 11.12 6.89 -1.24
N LYS A 42 12.31 6.42 -0.85
CA LYS A 42 13.22 7.20 0.00
C LYS A 42 13.83 8.41 -0.72
N LYS A 43 14.15 8.27 -2.01
CA LYS A 43 14.57 9.42 -2.84
C LYS A 43 13.43 10.41 -3.02
N ALA A 44 12.22 9.94 -3.32
CA ALA A 44 11.03 10.77 -3.43
C ALA A 44 10.75 11.50 -2.11
N LEU A 45 10.92 10.83 -0.96
CA LEU A 45 10.73 11.42 0.36
C LEU A 45 11.76 12.52 0.65
N LYS A 46 13.04 12.31 0.33
CA LYS A 46 14.06 13.37 0.44
C LYS A 46 13.70 14.58 -0.41
N VAL A 47 13.31 14.38 -1.67
CA VAL A 47 12.91 15.48 -2.56
C VAL A 47 11.66 16.18 -2.01
N ALA A 48 10.66 15.42 -1.57
CA ALA A 48 9.44 15.97 -0.98
C ALA A 48 9.74 16.80 0.28
N LEU A 49 10.64 16.34 1.15
CA LEU A 49 11.07 17.12 2.33
C LEU A 49 11.77 18.43 1.92
N VAL A 50 12.66 18.38 0.93
CA VAL A 50 13.35 19.58 0.44
C VAL A 50 12.34 20.56 -0.15
N VAL A 51 11.43 20.09 -0.99
CA VAL A 51 10.37 20.93 -1.59
C VAL A 51 9.45 21.51 -0.51
N ALA A 52 9.02 20.69 0.44
CA ALA A 52 8.18 21.14 1.55
C ALA A 52 8.90 22.18 2.43
N GLY A 53 10.20 21.98 2.70
CA GLY A 53 11.01 22.94 3.45
C GLY A 53 11.19 24.26 2.71
N ILE A 54 11.47 24.23 1.41
CA ILE A 54 11.55 25.45 0.57
C ILE A 54 10.20 26.16 0.56
N LEU A 55 9.11 25.44 0.36
CA LEU A 55 7.76 26.01 0.38
C LEU A 55 7.45 26.65 1.74
N PHE A 56 7.83 25.99 2.84
CA PHE A 56 7.67 26.53 4.18
C PHE A 56 8.50 27.81 4.39
N LEU A 57 9.76 27.84 3.95
CA LEU A 57 10.60 29.03 4.00
C LEU A 57 10.02 30.19 3.20
N ILE A 58 9.47 29.92 2.01
CA ILE A 58 8.76 30.93 1.21
C ILE A 58 7.55 31.45 1.97
N LEU A 59 6.73 30.57 2.56
CA LEU A 59 5.56 30.96 3.36
C LEU A 59 5.94 31.87 4.54
N VAL A 60 6.96 31.47 5.31
CA VAL A 60 7.45 32.24 6.45
C VAL A 60 8.04 33.59 6.00
N GLY A 61 8.77 33.60 4.89
CA GLY A 61 9.30 34.84 4.31
C GLY A 61 8.18 35.79 3.86
N LEU A 62 7.14 35.26 3.24
CA LEU A 62 6.00 36.03 2.75
C LEU A 62 5.10 36.54 3.89
N GLN A 63 5.02 35.79 5.00
CA GLN A 63 4.41 36.25 6.24
C GLN A 63 5.15 37.45 6.85
N HIS A 64 6.49 37.48 6.74
CA HIS A 64 7.29 38.59 7.29
C HIS A 64 7.02 39.94 6.61
N TYR A 65 6.49 39.92 5.39
CA TYR A 65 6.08 41.11 4.63
C TYR A 65 4.61 41.52 4.86
N ASP A 66 3.90 40.90 5.82
CA ASP A 66 2.48 41.19 6.16
C ASP A 66 1.50 41.05 4.98
N PHE A 67 1.90 40.37 3.89
CA PHE A 67 1.11 40.27 2.66
C PHE A 67 0.02 39.17 2.74
N ILE A 68 0.08 38.27 3.74
CA ILE A 68 -0.84 37.13 3.90
C ILE A 68 -1.40 37.10 5.33
N ALA A 69 -2.68 37.42 5.48
CA ALA A 69 -3.45 37.12 6.69
C ALA A 69 -3.71 35.60 6.75
N ILE A 70 -2.89 34.86 7.48
CA ILE A 70 -3.04 33.42 7.66
C ILE A 70 -4.35 33.16 8.41
N ASN A 71 -5.36 32.66 7.68
CA ASN A 71 -6.65 32.31 8.25
C ASN A 71 -6.55 30.94 8.91
N TRP A 72 -6.10 30.93 10.17
CA TRP A 72 -5.87 29.73 10.97
C TRP A 72 -7.07 28.79 11.02
N THR A 73 -8.30 29.34 11.00
CA THR A 73 -9.54 28.56 10.97
C THR A 73 -9.63 27.66 9.74
N ARG A 74 -9.26 28.16 8.56
CA ARG A 74 -9.32 27.38 7.31
C ARG A 74 -8.24 26.29 7.26
N ILE A 75 -7.10 26.53 7.90
CA ILE A 75 -6.03 25.54 8.06
C ILE A 75 -6.50 24.42 9.00
N GLU A 76 -7.12 24.76 10.13
CA GLU A 76 -7.61 23.80 11.11
C GLU A 76 -8.73 22.91 10.55
N GLU A 77 -9.67 23.46 9.77
CA GLU A 77 -10.68 22.68 9.06
C GLU A 77 -10.07 21.71 8.04
N THR A 78 -9.10 22.17 7.25
CA THR A 78 -8.42 21.31 6.27
C THR A 78 -7.62 20.20 6.96
N TYR A 79 -6.93 20.55 8.05
CA TYR A 79 -6.11 19.62 8.81
C TYR A 79 -6.96 18.57 9.53
N SER A 80 -8.06 18.98 10.16
CA SER A 80 -9.01 18.08 10.81
C SER A 80 -9.70 17.15 9.80
N GLN A 81 -10.04 17.63 8.60
CA GLN A 81 -10.61 16.79 7.55
C GLN A 81 -9.60 15.79 6.97
N ALA A 82 -8.32 16.18 6.85
CA ALA A 82 -7.25 15.29 6.42
C ALA A 82 -6.91 14.22 7.46
N LEU A 83 -6.92 14.58 8.76
CA LEU A 83 -6.64 13.66 9.86
C LEU A 83 -7.83 12.80 10.26
N ASN A 84 -9.05 13.18 9.88
CA ASN A 84 -10.27 12.45 10.18
C ASN A 84 -10.94 11.95 8.88
N PRO A 85 -10.28 11.05 8.14
CA PRO A 85 -10.87 10.48 6.93
C PRO A 85 -12.19 9.78 7.29
N PRO A 86 -13.19 9.78 6.39
CA PRO A 86 -14.48 9.14 6.65
C PRO A 86 -14.28 7.65 6.98
N GLY A 87 -14.64 7.25 8.20
CA GLY A 87 -14.42 5.89 8.73
C GLY A 87 -13.14 5.70 9.56
N GLY A 88 -12.33 6.75 9.74
CA GLY A 88 -11.09 6.71 10.50
C GLY A 88 -9.93 6.05 9.75
N LEU A 89 -8.73 6.13 10.34
CA LEU A 89 -7.53 5.51 9.79
C LEU A 89 -7.69 3.99 9.59
N ASP A 90 -8.44 3.33 10.47
CA ASP A 90 -8.70 1.90 10.36
C ASP A 90 -9.49 1.53 9.10
N ALA A 91 -10.47 2.32 8.68
CA ALA A 91 -11.21 2.07 7.45
C ALA A 91 -10.34 2.25 6.21
N VAL A 92 -9.44 3.23 6.24
CA VAL A 92 -8.42 3.41 5.18
C VAL A 92 -7.52 2.18 5.15
N ILE A 93 -6.90 1.81 6.28
CA ILE A 93 -6.00 0.66 6.36
C ILE A 93 -6.70 -0.62 5.88
N ARG A 94 -7.95 -0.85 6.29
CA ARG A 94 -8.76 -1.99 5.83
C ARG A 94 -9.00 -1.97 4.33
N GLY A 95 -9.36 -0.82 3.74
CA GLY A 95 -9.52 -0.70 2.29
C GLY A 95 -8.24 -1.00 1.50
N TRP A 96 -7.08 -0.60 2.04
CA TRP A 96 -5.77 -0.98 1.48
C TRP A 96 -5.50 -2.48 1.63
N VAL A 97 -5.78 -3.06 2.80
CA VAL A 97 -5.62 -4.50 3.04
C VAL A 97 -6.53 -5.32 2.14
N ASP A 98 -7.79 -4.92 1.95
CA ASP A 98 -8.75 -5.61 1.07
C ASP A 98 -8.33 -5.50 -0.40
N SER A 99 -7.85 -4.33 -0.83
CA SER A 99 -7.32 -4.14 -2.19
C SER A 99 -6.07 -4.99 -2.43
N LEU A 100 -5.20 -5.14 -1.43
CA LEU A 100 -4.04 -6.03 -1.51
C LEU A 100 -4.46 -7.49 -1.47
N ALA A 101 -5.48 -7.83 -0.66
CA ALA A 101 -6.02 -9.19 -0.55
C ALA A 101 -6.65 -9.69 -1.84
N ALA A 102 -7.22 -8.80 -2.65
CA ALA A 102 -7.63 -9.13 -4.01
C ALA A 102 -6.46 -9.51 -4.94
N VAL A 103 -5.20 -9.21 -4.56
CA VAL A 103 -3.97 -9.42 -5.35
C VAL A 103 -3.00 -10.38 -4.65
N ILE A 104 -3.42 -11.05 -3.56
CA ILE A 104 -2.52 -11.57 -2.51
C ILE A 104 -1.65 -12.79 -2.80
N PRO A 105 -1.70 -13.55 -3.91
CA PRO A 105 -0.63 -14.49 -4.13
C PRO A 105 0.74 -13.79 -4.25
N GLY A 106 0.81 -12.49 -4.59
CA GLY A 106 2.07 -11.72 -4.67
C GLY A 106 2.27 -10.59 -3.63
N ALA A 107 1.23 -10.15 -2.92
CA ALA A 107 1.29 -8.93 -2.11
C ALA A 107 2.20 -9.05 -0.87
N GLY A 108 2.34 -10.26 -0.30
CA GLY A 108 3.28 -10.52 0.80
C GLY A 108 4.74 -10.30 0.39
N GLY A 109 5.12 -10.74 -0.81
CA GLY A 109 6.45 -10.51 -1.38
C GLY A 109 6.71 -9.03 -1.60
N PHE A 110 5.73 -8.32 -2.17
CA PHE A 110 5.81 -6.87 -2.39
C PHE A 110 5.99 -6.08 -1.10
N ALA A 111 5.22 -6.36 -0.05
CA ALA A 111 5.34 -5.64 1.22
C ALA A 111 6.71 -5.84 1.89
N VAL A 112 7.23 -7.07 1.88
CA VAL A 112 8.56 -7.39 2.42
C VAL A 112 9.66 -6.73 1.58
N GLY A 113 9.55 -6.82 0.25
CA GLY A 113 10.47 -6.15 -0.67
C GLY A 113 10.46 -4.63 -0.50
N PHE A 114 9.28 -4.03 -0.37
CA PHE A 114 9.07 -2.59 -0.15
C PHE A 114 9.64 -2.12 1.17
N PHE A 115 9.35 -2.79 2.28
CA PHE A 115 9.91 -2.45 3.58
C PHE A 115 11.43 -2.55 3.59
N TRP A 116 11.98 -3.60 2.98
CA TRP A 116 13.43 -3.78 2.91
C TRP A 116 14.11 -2.78 1.96
N GLY A 117 13.46 -2.45 0.84
CA GLY A 117 13.89 -1.43 -0.11
C GLY A 117 13.87 -0.02 0.49
N MET A 118 12.83 0.33 1.24
CA MET A 118 12.75 1.59 1.99
C MET A 118 13.85 1.71 3.04
N ARG A 119 14.19 0.61 3.72
CA ARG A 119 15.27 0.59 4.72
C ARG A 119 16.66 0.77 4.10
N LYS A 120 16.90 0.21 2.91
CA LYS A 120 18.20 0.28 2.20
C LYS A 120 18.35 1.48 1.26
N GLY A 121 17.26 2.09 0.80
CA GLY A 121 17.28 3.34 0.03
C GLY A 121 17.76 4.55 0.82
#